data_AF-A0A1M6J4N6-F1
#
_entry.id   AF-A0A1M6J4N6-F1
#
_cell.length_a   1.000
_cell.length_b   1.000
_cell.length_c   1.000
_cell.angle_alpha   90.00
_cell.angle_beta   90.00
_cell.angle_gamma   90.00
#
_symmetry.space_group_name_H-M   'P 1'
#
loop_
_entity.id
_entity.type
_entity.pdbx_description
1 polymer ?
#
loop_
_entity_poly.entity_id
_entity_poly.type
_entity_poly.pdbx_seq_one_letter_code
_entity_poly.pdbx_strand_id
1 'polypeptide(L)' 'MYRKILVPVDGSHRAALAAEHGAQLAKHFKAHLTIFHVIPPLPPYVNKYEDRLGEVYHNIEKQIVR' A
#
# COMPACT_ATOMS: atom_id res chain seq x y z
N MET A 1 -8.50 4.22 -25.16
CA MET A 1 -7.29 3.49 -24.73
C MET A 1 -6.89 3.91 -23.32
N TYR A 2 -6.29 3.00 -22.54
CA TYR A 2 -5.78 3.29 -21.20
C TYR A 2 -4.46 4.04 -21.25
N ARG A 3 -4.28 5.04 -20.37
CA ARG A 3 -3.03 5.81 -20.22
C ARG A 3 -2.27 5.49 -18.93
N LYS A 4 -2.99 4.99 -17.93
CA LYS A 4 -2.46 4.58 -16.62
C LYS A 4 -3.11 3.23 -16.27
N ILE A 5 -2.29 2.26 -15.89
CA ILE A 5 -2.71 0.92 -15.50
C ILE A 5 -2.14 0.67 -14.11
N LEU A 6 -2.98 0.22 -13.18
CA LEU A 6 -2.54 -0.22 -11.86
C LEU A 6 -2.77 -1.73 -11.76
N VAL A 7 -1.73 -2.46 -11.35
CA VAL A 7 -1.82 -3.89 -11.08
C VAL A 7 -1.53 -4.14 -9.60
N PRO A 8 -2.53 -4.61 -8.84
CA PRO A 8 -2.31 -5.02 -7.46
C PRO A 8 -1.55 -6.34 -7.44
N VAL A 9 -0.58 -6.47 -6.55
CA VAL A 9 0.16 -7.72 -6.29
C VAL A 9 0.06 -8.09 -4.82
N ASP A 10 -0.10 -9.38 -4.53
CA ASP A 10 -0.17 -9.95 -3.18
C ASP A 10 0.92 -11.01 -2.92
N GLY A 11 1.84 -11.21 -3.88
CA GLY A 11 2.89 -12.22 -3.83
C GLY A 11 2.46 -13.60 -4.31
N SER A 12 1.18 -13.82 -4.65
CA SER A 12 0.71 -15.09 -5.20
C SER A 12 1.18 -15.31 -6.65
N HIS A 13 1.20 -16.57 -7.09
CA HIS A 13 1.47 -16.92 -8.49
C HIS A 13 0.51 -16.23 -9.47
N ARG A 14 -0.76 -16.08 -9.08
CA ARG A 14 -1.77 -15.39 -9.91
C ARG A 14 -1.47 -13.91 -10.06
N ALA A 15 -0.99 -13.25 -8.99
CA ALA A 15 -0.58 -11.86 -9.07
C ALA A 15 0.63 -11.65 -10.00
N ALA A 16 1.56 -12.61 -10.04
CA ALA A 16 2.68 -12.57 -10.99
C ALA A 16 2.18 -12.61 -12.45
N LEU A 17 1.27 -13.53 -12.78
CA LEU A 17 0.65 -13.60 -14.11
C LEU A 17 -0.12 -12.32 -14.46
N ALA A 18 -0.85 -11.74 -13.49
CA ALA A 18 -1.54 -10.47 -13.68
C ALA A 18 -0.57 -9.31 -13.98
N ALA A 19 0.60 -9.27 -13.31
CA ALA A 19 1.65 -8.29 -13.57
C ALA A 19 2.25 -8.44 -14.97
N GLU A 20 2.48 -9.67 -15.43
CA GLU A 20 2.95 -9.94 -16.80
C GLU A 20 1.95 -9.45 -17.85
N HIS A 21 0.66 -9.77 -17.69
CA HIS A 21 -0.38 -9.29 -18.59
C HIS A 21 -0.55 -7.76 -18.54
N GLY A 22 -0.47 -7.17 -17.34
CA GLY A 22 -0.50 -5.72 -17.18
C GLY A 22 0.65 -5.02 -17.92
N ALA A 23 1.85 -5.61 -17.90
CA ALA A 23 3.00 -5.12 -18.66
C ALA A 23 2.79 -5.22 -20.18
N GLN A 24 2.19 -6.31 -20.66
CA GLN A 24 1.84 -6.46 -22.08
C GLN A 24 0.85 -5.40 -22.53
N LEU A 25 -0.20 -5.14 -21.74
CA LEU A 25 -1.18 -4.09 -22.02
C LEU A 25 -0.54 -2.70 -21.99
N ALA A 26 0.28 -2.41 -20.98
CA ALA A 26 0.97 -1.13 -20.86
C ALA A 26 1.88 -0.86 -22.06
N LYS A 27 2.61 -1.88 -22.52
CA LYS A 27 3.44 -1.81 -23.73
C LYS A 27 2.60 -1.53 -24.97
N HIS A 28 1.50 -2.25 -25.16
CA HIS A 28 0.61 -2.08 -26.31
C HIS A 28 -0.01 -0.67 -26.35
N PHE A 29 -0.44 -0.17 -25.20
CA PHE A 29 -1.12 1.12 -25.06
C PHE A 29 -0.18 2.32 -24.88
N LYS A 30 1.14 2.09 -24.78
CA LYS A 30 2.13 3.08 -24.32
C LYS A 30 1.68 3.77 -23.02
N ALA A 31 1.11 2.98 -22.11
CA ALA A 31 0.56 3.43 -20.84
C ALA A 31 1.60 3.36 -19.72
N HIS A 32 1.46 4.21 -18.70
CA HIS A 32 2.20 4.06 -17.46
C HIS A 32 1.63 2.90 -16.64
N LEU A 33 2.50 2.00 -16.18
CA LEU A 33 2.13 0.87 -15.32
C LEU A 33 2.62 1.11 -13.89
N THR A 34 1.71 0.99 -12.93
CA THR A 34 2.02 1.01 -11.50
C THR A 34 1.76 -0.37 -10.92
N ILE A 35 2.79 -1.01 -10.38
CA ILE A 35 2.65 -2.21 -9.56
C ILE A 35 2.43 -1.75 -8.11
N PHE A 36 1.41 -2.29 -7.44
CA PHE A 36 1.01 -1.83 -6.11
C PHE A 36 0.77 -3.00 -5.17
N HIS A 37 1.37 -2.96 -3.99
CA HIS A 37 1.16 -3.95 -2.93
C HIS A 37 0.58 -3.26 -1.70
N VAL A 38 -0.45 -3.85 -1.11
CA VAL A 38 -1.00 -3.39 0.17
C VAL A 38 -0.43 -4.27 1.26
N ILE A 39 0.31 -3.65 2.19
CA ILE A 39 0.66 -4.29 3.45
C ILE A 39 -0.45 -4.00 4.47
N PRO A 40 -0.90 -4.99 5.25
CA PRO A 40 -1.81 -4.73 6.35
C PRO A 40 -1.16 -3.76 7.35
N PRO A 41 -1.96 -3.00 8.11
CA PRO A 41 -1.45 -2.21 9.22
C PRO A 41 -0.66 -3.13 10.16
N LEU A 42 0.42 -2.60 10.71
CA LEU A 42 1.17 -3.33 11.73
C LEU A 42 0.24 -3.56 12.93
N PRO A 43 0.39 -4.69 13.65
CA PRO A 43 -0.39 -4.89 14.87
C PRO A 43 -0.19 -3.71 15.84
N PRO A 44 -1.19 -3.40 16.69
CA PRO A 44 -1.17 -2.21 17.55
C PRO A 44 -0.02 -2.21 18.57
N TYR A 45 0.62 -3.36 18.80
CA TYR A 45 1.82 -3.49 19.64
C TYR A 45 3.12 -3.14 18.92
N VAL A 46 3.11 -3.00 17.60
CA VAL A 46 4.25 -2.56 16.77
C VAL A 46 4.05 -1.11 16.29
N ASN A 47 2.80 -0.69 16.06
CA ASN A 47 2.47 0.71 15.76
C ASN A 47 1.53 1.27 16.83
N LYS A 48 2.10 1.92 17.86
CA LYS A 48 1.37 2.48 19.01
C LYS A 48 0.36 3.59 18.65
N TYR A 49 0.31 4.03 17.39
CA TYR A 49 -0.26 5.33 17.02
C TYR A 49 -1.25 5.29 15.85
N GLU A 50 -1.73 4.12 15.43
CA GLU A 50 -2.63 4.01 14.25
C GLU A 50 -4.13 4.17 14.55
N ASP A 51 -4.55 4.05 15.81
CA ASP A 51 -5.92 4.32 16.21
C ASP A 51 -6.07 5.69 16.91
N ARG A 52 -7.31 6.20 16.99
CA ARG A 52 -7.59 7.49 17.67
C ARG A 52 -7.10 7.50 19.11
N LEU A 53 -7.01 6.33 19.76
CA LEU A 53 -6.51 6.21 21.12
C LEU A 53 -4.98 6.39 21.15
N GLY A 54 -4.25 5.79 20.21
CA GLY A 54 -2.81 5.97 20.04
C GLY A 54 -2.42 7.44 19.83
N GLU A 55 -3.16 8.18 18.99
CA GLU A 55 -2.97 9.63 18.84
C GLU A 55 -3.18 10.40 20.16
N VAL A 56 -4.22 10.04 20.93
CA VAL A 56 -4.50 10.68 22.23
C VAL A 56 -3.39 10.38 23.24
N TYR A 57 -2.92 9.13 23.35
CA TYR A 57 -1.82 8.76 24.25
C TYR A 57 -0.52 9.51 23.91
N HIS A 58 -0.18 9.64 22.62
CA HIS A 58 1.00 10.41 22.18
C HIS A 58 0.95 11.88 22.61
N ASN A 59 -0.23 12.49 22.47
CA ASN A 59 -0.43 13.88 22.83
C ASN A 59 -0.33 14.09 24.35
N ILE A 60 -0.85 13.14 25.14
CA ILE A 60 -0.73 13.16 26.60
C ILE A 60 0.74 12.96 27.03
N GLU A 61 1.45 11.96 26.50
CA GLU A 61 2.87 11.74 26.81
C GLU A 61 3.70 12.99 26.50
N LYS A 62 3.48 13.64 25.35
CA LYS A 62 4.16 14.91 25.01
C LYS A 62 3.86 16.07 25.94
N GLN A 63 2.69 16.11 26.56
CA GLN A 63 2.31 17.16 27.52
C GLN A 63 2.88 16.89 28.91
N ILE A 64 3.03 15.62 29.30
CA ILE A 64 3.58 15.23 30.61
C ILE A 64 5.11 15.34 30.65
N VAL A 65 5.78 15.12 29.51
CA VAL A 65 7.26 15.16 29.40
C VAL A 65 7.78 16.58 29.08
N ARG A 66 6.95 17.62 29.24
CA ARG A 66 7.36 19.03 29.26
C ARG A 66 7.26 19.59 30.66
#